data_AF-A0AAJ0CHU2-F1
#
_entry.id   AF-A0AAJ0CHU2-F1
#
_cell.length_a   1.000
_cell.length_b   1.000
_cell.length_c   1.000
_cell.angle_alpha   90.00
_cell.angle_beta   90.00
_cell.angle_gamma   90.00
#
_symmetry.space_group_name_H-M   'P 1'
#
loop_
_entity.id
_entity.type
_entity.pdbx_description
1 polymer ?
#
loop_
_entity_poly.entity_id
_entity_poly.type
_entity_poly.pdbx_seq_one_letter_code
_entity_poly.pdbx_strand_id
1 'polypeptide(L)'
;MELTDSDPANPVYAAVPEVFHQLHCLNLVRRYTWPVSMYNKSWGQLYPSDRENLVASRMHVDHCIEALRLSLMCYSDITPSFILYDANLKYGKGDFNVYHKCRDFHKISDYVREHGGEMRTNDVADKHP
;
A
#
# COMPACT_ATOMS: atom_id res chain seq x y z
N MET A 1 9.07 -3.44 -12.91
CA MET A 1 8.88 -2.99 -14.31
C MET A 1 10.16 -2.34 -14.78
N GLU A 2 10.67 -2.76 -15.95
CA GLU A 2 11.79 -2.07 -16.60
C GLU A 2 11.36 -0.63 -16.93
N LEU A 3 12.18 0.36 -16.58
CA LEU A 3 11.93 1.78 -16.80
C LEU A 3 11.95 2.05 -18.30
N THR A 4 11.06 2.92 -18.77
CA THR A 4 10.88 3.21 -20.21
C THR A 4 12.13 3.72 -20.92
N ASP A 5 13.09 4.29 -20.18
CA ASP A 5 14.37 4.79 -20.72
C ASP A 5 15.57 3.89 -20.40
N SER A 6 15.36 2.66 -19.91
CA SER A 6 16.50 1.79 -19.67
C SER A 6 17.08 1.22 -20.96
N ASP A 7 18.40 1.13 -20.96
CA ASP A 7 19.14 0.45 -22.01
C ASP A 7 18.71 -1.02 -22.07
N PRO A 8 18.27 -1.56 -23.23
CA PRO A 8 17.91 -2.98 -23.35
C PRO A 8 19.07 -3.93 -23.02
N ALA A 9 20.32 -3.47 -23.16
CA ALA A 9 21.50 -4.23 -22.73
C ALA A 9 21.73 -4.14 -21.20
N ASN A 10 21.16 -3.13 -20.53
CA ASN A 10 21.27 -2.86 -19.09
C ASN A 10 19.91 -2.40 -18.51
N PRO A 11 18.93 -3.32 -18.39
CA PRO A 11 17.56 -2.97 -18.01
C PRO A 11 17.51 -2.45 -16.57
N VAL A 12 16.78 -1.35 -16.34
CA VAL A 12 16.64 -0.71 -15.02
C VAL A 12 15.22 -0.93 -14.55
N TYR A 13 14.99 -1.37 -13.32
CA TYR A 13 13.64 -1.69 -12.84
C TYR A 13 13.17 -0.73 -11.75
N ALA A 14 11.93 -0.25 -11.86
CA ALA A 14 11.21 0.34 -10.74
C ALA A 14 10.65 -0.74 -9.83
N ALA A 15 10.92 -0.59 -8.54
CA ALA A 15 10.33 -1.37 -7.46
C ALA A 15 10.28 -0.51 -6.19
N VAL A 16 9.30 -0.79 -5.33
CA VAL A 16 9.22 -0.22 -3.99
C VAL A 16 9.25 -1.35 -2.97
N PRO A 17 9.89 -1.21 -1.80
CA PRO A 17 9.75 -2.22 -0.76
C PRO A 17 8.27 -2.41 -0.37
N GLU A 18 7.81 -3.65 -0.31
CA GLU A 18 6.40 -4.00 -0.12
C GLU A 18 5.78 -3.38 1.14
N VAL A 19 6.55 -3.16 2.21
CA VAL A 19 6.06 -2.45 3.41
C VAL A 19 5.43 -1.09 3.09
N PHE A 20 5.97 -0.34 2.12
CA PHE A 20 5.38 0.97 1.76
C PHE A 20 4.07 0.82 0.99
N HIS A 21 3.95 -0.21 0.15
CA HIS A 21 2.71 -0.55 -0.53
C HIS A 21 1.64 -1.03 0.46
N GLN A 22 2.01 -1.89 1.41
CA GLN A 22 1.14 -2.33 2.50
C GLN A 22 0.62 -1.15 3.33
N LEU A 23 1.50 -0.24 3.72
CA LEU A 23 1.12 0.98 4.46
C LEU A 23 0.25 1.93 3.63
N HIS A 24 0.50 2.05 2.32
CA HIS A 24 -0.35 2.81 1.39
C HIS A 24 -1.78 2.22 1.34
N CYS A 25 -1.89 0.90 1.17
CA CYS A 25 -3.16 0.17 1.16
C CYS A 25 -3.90 0.32 2.49
N LEU A 26 -3.21 0.17 3.62
CA LEU A 26 -3.82 0.36 4.94
C LEU A 26 -4.35 1.79 5.13
N ASN A 27 -3.63 2.80 4.65
CA ASN A 27 -4.09 4.19 4.68
C ASN A 27 -5.28 4.46 3.74
N LEU A 28 -5.36 3.77 2.59
CA LEU A 28 -6.56 3.77 1.76
C LEU A 28 -7.75 3.21 2.55
N VAL A 29 -7.63 2.01 3.13
CA VAL A 29 -8.68 1.41 3.97
C VAL A 29 -9.09 2.36 5.08
N ARG A 30 -8.13 2.93 5.83
CA ARG A 30 -8.40 3.93 6.88
C ARG A 30 -9.31 5.05 6.38
N ARG A 31 -8.98 5.68 5.24
CA ARG A 31 -9.79 6.76 4.64
C ARG A 31 -11.19 6.29 4.24
N TYR A 32 -11.32 5.09 3.68
CA TYR A 32 -12.59 4.53 3.25
C TYR A 32 -13.46 3.99 4.40
N THR A 33 -12.90 3.76 5.60
CA THR A 33 -13.70 3.47 6.80
C THR A 33 -14.28 4.72 7.47
N TRP A 34 -13.87 5.92 7.05
CA TRP A 34 -14.28 7.19 7.67
C TRP A 34 -15.73 7.61 7.42
N PRO A 35 -16.40 7.32 6.28
CA PRO A 35 -17.80 7.69 6.09
C PRO A 35 -18.71 6.87 7.02
N VAL A 36 -18.76 7.22 8.31
CA VAL A 36 -19.53 6.48 9.33
C VAL A 36 -21.02 6.40 8.97
N SER A 37 -21.52 7.38 8.21
CA SER A 37 -22.87 7.46 7.67
C SER A 37 -23.21 6.43 6.59
N MET A 38 -22.22 5.74 5.99
CA MET A 38 -22.46 4.77 4.91
C MET A 38 -22.98 3.41 5.40
N TYR A 39 -22.92 3.17 6.71
CA TYR A 39 -23.28 1.88 7.29
C TYR A 39 -24.76 1.85 7.65
N ASN A 40 -25.47 0.85 7.15
CA ASN A 40 -26.90 0.69 7.37
C ASN A 40 -27.16 -0.36 8.46
N LYS A 41 -28.06 -0.07 9.41
CA LYS A 41 -28.51 -1.05 10.41
C LYS A 41 -29.09 -2.32 9.78
N SER A 42 -29.59 -2.24 8.55
CA SER A 42 -30.08 -3.39 7.78
C SER A 42 -28.99 -4.42 7.46
N TRP A 43 -27.71 -4.09 7.65
CA TRP A 43 -26.58 -5.00 7.41
C TRP A 43 -26.40 -6.05 8.54
N GLY A 44 -27.25 -6.03 9.57
CA GLY A 44 -27.31 -7.08 10.58
C GLY A 44 -26.00 -7.21 11.36
N GLN A 45 -25.39 -8.40 11.35
CA GLN A 45 -24.11 -8.67 12.05
C GLN A 45 -22.92 -7.88 11.49
N LEU A 46 -23.03 -7.36 10.26
CA LEU A 46 -22.02 -6.49 9.66
C LEU A 46 -22.17 -5.03 10.11
N TYR A 47 -23.30 -4.68 10.77
CA TYR A 47 -23.44 -3.40 11.44
C TYR A 47 -22.66 -3.45 12.77
N PRO A 48 -21.65 -2.59 12.97
CA PRO A 48 -20.82 -2.67 14.16
C PRO A 48 -21.67 -2.40 15.42
N SER A 49 -21.67 -3.34 16.36
CA SER A 49 -22.50 -3.27 17.58
C SER A 49 -22.12 -2.12 18.50
N ASP A 50 -20.91 -1.57 18.36
CA ASP A 50 -20.39 -0.45 19.13
C ASP A 50 -20.92 0.93 18.67
N ARG A 51 -21.70 0.99 17.57
CA ARG A 51 -22.18 2.23 16.92
C ARG A 51 -23.30 2.97 17.64
N GLU A 52 -23.75 2.50 18.80
CA GLU A 52 -24.59 3.33 19.69
C GLU A 52 -23.84 4.59 20.12
N ASN A 53 -22.51 4.51 20.21
CA ASN A 53 -21.63 5.65 20.43
C ASN A 53 -20.64 5.77 19.25
N LEU A 54 -20.92 6.72 18.35
CA LEU A 54 -20.11 6.94 17.14
C LEU A 54 -18.63 7.23 17.43
N VAL A 55 -18.33 7.87 18.56
CA VAL A 55 -16.94 8.17 18.98
C VAL A 55 -16.24 6.89 19.40
N ALA A 56 -16.90 6.05 20.21
CA ALA A 56 -16.33 4.77 20.66
C ALA A 56 -16.06 3.82 19.47
N SER A 57 -17.00 3.69 18.53
CA SER A 57 -16.77 2.92 17.29
C SER A 57 -15.58 3.44 16.49
N ARG A 58 -15.45 4.76 16.33
CA ARG A 58 -14.34 5.34 15.58
C ARG A 58 -13.01 5.06 16.26
N MET A 59 -12.94 5.23 17.59
CA MET A 59 -11.74 4.90 18.37
C MET A 59 -11.34 3.43 18.24
N HIS A 60 -12.31 2.50 18.25
CA HIS A 60 -12.01 1.07 18.06
C HIS A 60 -11.41 0.81 16.68
N VAL A 61 -12.04 1.30 15.61
CA VAL A 61 -11.52 1.14 14.24
C VAL A 61 -10.12 1.76 14.11
N ASP A 62 -9.89 2.95 14.69
CA ASP A 62 -8.57 3.60 14.67
C ASP A 62 -7.52 2.77 15.43
N HIS A 63 -7.86 2.20 16.58
CA HIS A 63 -7.00 1.29 17.32
C HIS A 63 -6.65 0.03 16.51
N CYS A 64 -7.61 -0.58 15.81
CA CYS A 64 -7.35 -1.71 14.93
C CYS A 64 -6.42 -1.36 13.76
N ILE A 65 -6.66 -0.23 13.10
CA ILE A 65 -5.81 0.25 12.00
C ILE A 65 -4.38 0.50 12.52
N GLU A 66 -4.24 1.06 13.71
CA GLU A 66 -2.93 1.30 14.32
C GLU A 66 -2.21 -0.01 14.69
N ALA A 67 -2.90 -0.99 15.25
CA ALA A 67 -2.34 -2.31 15.52
C ALA A 67 -1.86 -3.02 14.23
N LEU A 68 -2.61 -2.90 13.13
CA LEU A 68 -2.20 -3.39 11.82
C LEU A 68 -0.98 -2.65 11.29
N ARG A 69 -0.94 -1.31 11.41
CA ARG A 69 0.20 -0.48 10.99
C ARG A 69 1.48 -0.90 11.72
N LEU A 70 1.40 -1.08 13.05
CA LEU A 70 2.50 -1.55 13.88
C LEU A 70 2.96 -2.95 13.48
N SER A 71 2.02 -3.85 13.17
CA SER A 71 2.34 -5.22 12.72
C SER A 71 3.04 -5.21 11.35
N LEU A 72 2.57 -4.40 10.39
CA LEU A 72 3.20 -4.25 9.09
C LEU A 72 4.60 -3.63 9.18
N MET A 73 4.80 -2.66 10.08
CA MET A 73 6.14 -2.12 10.35
C MET A 73 7.03 -3.08 11.13
N CYS A 74 6.50 -3.91 12.02
CA CYS A 74 7.29 -4.96 12.68
C CYS A 74 7.76 -6.01 11.66
N TYR A 75 6.89 -6.36 10.73
CA TYR A 75 7.21 -7.28 9.65
C TYR A 75 8.18 -6.65 8.64
N SER A 76 7.96 -5.40 8.25
CA SER A 76 8.85 -4.63 7.37
C SER A 76 9.30 -5.41 6.15
N ASP A 77 8.32 -5.83 5.35
CA ASP A 77 8.61 -6.59 4.15
C ASP A 77 9.44 -5.75 3.14
N ILE A 78 10.68 -6.20 2.91
CA ILE A 78 11.60 -5.56 1.97
C ILE A 78 11.52 -6.19 0.57
N THR A 79 10.62 -7.14 0.36
CA THR A 79 10.51 -7.78 -0.93
C THR A 79 10.15 -6.71 -1.96
N PRO A 80 10.85 -6.64 -3.11
CA PRO A 80 10.50 -5.70 -4.16
C PRO A 80 9.06 -5.92 -4.62
N SER A 81 8.22 -4.92 -4.38
CA SER A 81 6.87 -4.84 -4.91
C SER A 81 6.96 -4.31 -6.34
N PHE A 82 6.56 -5.14 -7.30
CA PHE A 82 6.55 -4.77 -8.69
C PHE A 82 5.15 -4.36 -9.12
N ILE A 83 5.09 -3.25 -9.84
CA ILE A 83 3.93 -2.87 -10.64
C ILE A 83 4.12 -3.51 -12.02
N LEU A 84 3.22 -4.40 -12.41
CA LEU A 84 3.14 -5.00 -13.74
C LEU A 84 2.33 -4.07 -14.64
N TYR A 85 2.85 -3.76 -15.83
CA TYR A 85 2.06 -3.06 -16.84
C TYR A 85 1.11 -4.05 -17.53
N ASP A 86 -0.15 -3.68 -17.64
CA ASP A 86 -1.15 -4.40 -18.42
C ASP A 86 -1.77 -3.36 -19.36
N ALA A 87 -1.57 -3.54 -20.67
CA ALA A 87 -2.05 -2.60 -21.68
C ALA A 87 -3.59 -2.40 -21.66
N ASN A 88 -4.33 -3.35 -21.06
CA ASN A 88 -5.78 -3.25 -20.91
C ASN A 88 -6.21 -2.53 -19.62
N LEU A 89 -5.29 -2.35 -18.67
CA LEU A 89 -5.53 -1.65 -17.42
C LEU A 89 -4.88 -0.26 -17.49
N LYS A 90 -5.66 0.80 -17.27
CA LYS A 90 -5.15 2.18 -17.22
C LYS A 90 -4.19 2.47 -16.04
N TYR A 91 -3.88 1.44 -15.26
CA TYR A 91 -3.04 1.45 -14.07
C TYR A 91 -2.30 0.12 -13.98
N GLY A 92 -1.10 0.12 -13.41
CA GLY A 92 -0.35 -1.12 -13.24
C GLY A 92 -0.91 -2.02 -12.12
N LYS A 93 -0.68 -3.33 -12.25
CA LYS A 93 -1.14 -4.40 -11.36
C LYS A 93 0.00 -4.89 -10.46
N GLY A 94 -0.20 -4.95 -9.15
CA GLY A 94 0.81 -5.48 -8.23
C GLY A 94 1.10 -6.98 -8.42
N ASP A 95 2.38 -7.37 -8.31
CA ASP A 95 2.77 -8.77 -8.12
C ASP A 95 2.81 -9.12 -6.62
N PHE A 96 2.04 -10.13 -6.22
CA PHE A 96 1.84 -10.53 -4.83
C PHE A 96 2.49 -11.87 -4.48
N ASN A 97 3.21 -12.52 -5.41
CA ASN A 97 3.77 -13.85 -5.22
C ASN A 97 5.22 -13.78 -4.72
N VAL A 98 5.42 -13.45 -3.44
CA VAL A 98 6.76 -13.22 -2.89
C VAL A 98 6.96 -13.81 -1.48
N TYR A 99 8.21 -13.99 -1.07
CA TYR A 99 8.60 -14.60 0.21
C TYR A 99 9.15 -13.57 1.19
N HIS A 100 8.79 -13.68 2.46
CA HIS A 100 8.86 -12.55 3.38
C HIS A 100 9.60 -12.85 4.72
N LYS A 101 10.17 -11.84 5.40
CA LYS A 101 10.86 -11.95 6.73
C LYS A 101 10.80 -10.63 7.55
N CYS A 102 10.72 -10.72 8.88
CA CYS A 102 10.70 -9.57 9.82
C CYS A 102 11.99 -8.73 9.84
N ARG A 103 11.90 -7.38 9.89
CA ARG A 103 13.05 -6.44 9.90
C ARG A 103 12.77 -5.12 10.64
N ASP A 104 13.82 -4.31 10.83
CA ASP A 104 13.75 -2.96 11.41
C ASP A 104 13.26 -1.94 10.37
N PHE A 105 12.03 -1.44 10.55
CA PHE A 105 11.38 -0.49 9.64
C PHE A 105 12.16 0.81 9.45
N HIS A 106 12.73 1.36 10.52
CA HIS A 106 13.32 2.70 10.47
C HIS A 106 14.57 2.69 9.60
N LYS A 107 15.41 1.67 9.75
CA LYS A 107 16.59 1.49 8.88
C LYS A 107 16.21 1.33 7.41
N ILE A 108 15.12 0.64 7.12
CA ILE A 108 14.60 0.49 5.76
C ILE A 108 14.11 1.84 5.23
N SER A 109 13.34 2.58 6.03
CA SER A 109 12.84 3.90 5.64
C SER A 109 13.95 4.91 5.40
N ASP A 110 14.98 4.92 6.23
CA ASP A 110 16.11 5.83 6.08
C ASP A 110 16.93 5.45 4.84
N TYR A 111 17.20 4.16 4.65
CA TYR A 111 17.88 3.69 3.44
C TYR A 111 17.13 4.09 2.16
N VAL A 112 15.82 3.88 2.11
CA VAL A 112 14.99 4.25 0.95
C VAL A 112 14.92 5.76 0.76
N ARG A 113 14.95 6.55 1.84
CA ARG A 113 14.98 8.02 1.73
C ARG A 113 16.32 8.52 1.19
N GLU A 114 17.42 7.90 1.58
CA GLU A 114 18.77 8.27 1.17
C GLU A 114 19.14 7.78 -0.24
N HIS A 115 18.59 6.64 -0.67
CA HIS A 115 19.01 5.94 -1.90
C HIS A 115 17.89 5.77 -2.94
N GLY A 116 16.63 6.01 -2.57
CA GLY A 116 15.48 5.84 -3.46
C GLY A 116 15.27 7.02 -4.39
N GLY A 117 14.74 6.74 -5.59
CA GLY A 117 14.25 7.75 -6.52
C GLY A 117 12.76 8.04 -6.33
N GLU A 118 12.31 9.24 -6.71
CA GLU A 118 10.88 9.55 -6.84
C GLU A 118 10.32 8.89 -8.10
N MET A 119 9.29 8.04 -7.96
CA MET A 119 8.53 7.53 -9.09
C MET A 119 7.38 8.51 -9.40
N ARG A 120 7.47 9.26 -10.49
CA ARG A 120 6.40 10.17 -10.92
C ARG A 120 5.39 9.37 -11.75
N THR A 121 4.11 9.71 -11.64
CA THR A 121 3.03 9.01 -12.37
C THR A 121 3.18 9.08 -13.89
N ASN A 122 3.89 10.09 -14.39
CA ASN A 122 4.13 10.29 -15.82
C ASN A 122 5.24 9.36 -16.34
N ASP A 123 6.11 8.86 -15.45
CA ASP A 123 7.20 7.95 -15.81
C ASP A 123 6.68 6.55 -16.23
N VAL A 124 5.39 6.28 -16.01
CA VAL A 124 4.69 5.05 -16.42
C VAL A 124 3.79 5.28 -17.65
N ALA A 125 3.39 6.52 -17.91
CA ALA A 125 2.35 6.87 -18.87
C ALA A 125 2.88 7.50 -20.17
N ASP A 126 4.08 8.07 -20.14
CA ASP A 126 4.58 8.85 -21.27
C ASP A 126 5.42 7.99 -22.23
N LYS A 127 4.71 7.45 -23.22
CA LYS A 127 5.16 7.12 -24.59
C LYS A 127 5.64 5.70 -24.87
N HIS A 128 4.70 4.85 -25.27
CA HIS A 128 4.81 4.07 -26.50
C HIS A 128 3.41 3.94 -27.15
N PRO A 129 3.31 3.85 -28.50
CA PRO A 129 2.07 3.99 -29.27
C PRO A 129 0.96 3.00 -28.89
#